data_AF-A0A5J9WRD9-F1
#
_entry.id   AF-A0A5J9WRD9-F1
#
_cell.length_a   1.000
_cell.length_b   1.000
_cell.length_c   1.000
_cell.angle_alpha   90.00
_cell.angle_beta   90.00
_cell.angle_gamma   90.00
#
_symmetry.space_group_name_H-M   'P 1'
#
loop_
_entity.id
_entity.type
_entity.pdbx_description
1 polymer ?
#
loop_
_entity_poly.entity_id
_entity_poly.type
_entity_poly.pdbx_seq_one_letter_code
_entity_poly.pdbx_strand_id
1 'polypeptide(L)'
;MEKPILLHKGTQENTKTLESLLASQSVFQLGFLLALPILLEFSLDTGFCKALAEFIIMQLHLATVFFTFQLGTRIHYYGRTILRGAANRRSTALGFVACHVKFAQNYRMYSRSHFVKSLELLLLLVAYQAYGSSYHSSSLYRFLSFSIWFLVVSWLYAPFIFNPLCFEWQKIVDDWTDWRMWMGNREECGMSGDQSWEVWWKTEQEHIGKTSIHASLLDLILSFRFLIYQFGIVNYLNIARTSRSTLVYVLSWMNMLSFLAVLKVDSIGKQRFGTNQKLLFRFLKAIIFLGSVLMMSILFIVANLTISDVFISILGFIPTGWCIILIGQACSPFLKKTMLWDTIVELARAYDSMIGLIVFSPIITLAWFPYVSEWQTHLLFDPALFRGLSISMILERQKRHIGDFD
;
A
#
# COMPACT_ATOMS: atom_id res chain seq x y z
N MET A 1 37.86 -2.68 5.83
CA MET A 1 38.76 -2.25 4.73
C MET A 1 38.01 -1.27 3.80
N GLU A 2 37.35 -0.24 4.34
CA GLU A 2 36.37 0.58 3.58
C GLU A 2 36.80 2.03 3.33
N LYS A 3 38.05 2.41 3.64
CA LYS A 3 38.49 3.82 3.54
C LYS A 3 39.17 4.29 2.25
N PRO A 4 39.58 3.47 1.24
CA PRO A 4 40.20 4.05 0.04
C PRO A 4 39.33 4.04 -1.24
N ILE A 5 38.08 3.57 -1.23
CA ILE A 5 37.25 3.48 -2.46
C ILE A 5 36.54 4.80 -2.81
N LEU A 6 36.49 5.77 -1.89
CA LEU A 6 35.77 7.04 -2.07
C LEU A 6 36.62 8.19 -2.67
N LEU A 7 37.90 7.96 -2.98
CA LEU A 7 38.81 9.02 -3.47
C LEU A 7 38.93 9.11 -5.00
N HIS A 8 38.09 8.40 -5.76
CA HIS A 8 38.10 8.51 -7.21
C HIS A 8 37.13 9.61 -7.67
N LYS A 9 37.65 10.62 -8.38
CA LYS A 9 36.90 11.79 -8.90
C LYS A 9 35.65 11.39 -9.71
N GLY A 10 35.73 10.26 -10.44
CA GLY A 10 34.58 9.67 -11.14
C GLY A 10 33.48 9.12 -10.22
N THR A 11 33.82 8.59 -9.04
CA THR A 11 32.84 8.18 -8.02
C THR A 11 32.14 9.39 -7.39
N GLN A 12 32.86 10.52 -7.27
CA GLN A 12 32.30 11.77 -6.74
C GLN A 12 31.38 12.49 -7.75
N GLU A 13 31.69 12.43 -9.05
CA GLU A 13 30.77 12.92 -10.09
C GLU A 13 29.52 12.04 -10.21
N ASN A 14 29.67 10.72 -10.16
CA ASN A 14 28.55 9.78 -10.20
C ASN A 14 27.62 9.89 -8.98
N THR A 15 28.15 10.24 -7.81
CA THR A 15 27.33 10.49 -6.62
C THR A 15 26.56 11.80 -6.74
N LYS A 16 27.17 12.87 -7.25
CA LYS A 16 26.47 14.14 -7.50
C LYS A 16 25.38 14.04 -8.55
N THR A 17 25.61 13.30 -9.65
CA THR A 17 24.58 13.08 -10.68
C THR A 17 23.43 12.26 -10.11
N LEU A 18 23.72 11.19 -9.36
CA LEU A 18 22.70 10.40 -8.68
C LEU A 18 21.90 11.23 -7.66
N GLU A 19 22.58 12.05 -6.86
CA GLU A 19 21.94 12.96 -5.91
C GLU A 19 21.00 13.95 -6.60
N SER A 20 21.43 14.55 -7.71
CA SER A 20 20.59 15.47 -8.49
C SER A 20 19.37 14.77 -9.11
N LEU A 21 19.54 13.55 -9.60
CA LEU A 21 18.45 12.74 -10.15
C LEU A 21 17.42 12.42 -9.07
N LEU A 22 17.89 11.94 -7.92
CA LEU A 22 17.05 11.62 -6.76
C LEU A 22 16.30 12.84 -6.21
N ALA A 23 16.96 13.98 -6.13
CA ALA A 23 16.33 15.24 -5.73
C ALA A 23 15.23 15.65 -6.72
N SER A 24 15.51 15.62 -8.03
CA SER A 24 14.49 15.95 -9.05
C SER A 24 13.28 15.01 -8.98
N GLN A 25 13.51 13.69 -8.86
CA GLN A 25 12.45 12.70 -8.68
C GLN A 25 11.57 12.99 -7.46
N SER A 26 12.18 13.32 -6.32
CA SER A 26 11.43 13.62 -5.09
C SER A 26 10.56 14.88 -5.22
N VAL A 27 10.98 15.89 -5.97
CA VAL A 27 10.14 17.07 -6.28
C VAL A 27 8.92 16.68 -7.12
N PHE A 28 9.10 15.83 -8.14
CA PHE A 28 7.97 15.29 -8.92
C PHE A 28 7.01 14.47 -8.04
N GLN A 29 7.57 13.68 -7.13
CA GLN A 29 6.82 12.83 -6.21
C GLN A 29 5.92 13.61 -5.24
N LEU A 30 6.31 14.83 -4.84
CA LEU A 30 5.50 15.72 -4.01
C LEU A 30 4.32 16.37 -4.77
N GLY A 31 4.06 15.98 -6.02
CA GLY A 31 2.92 16.49 -6.79
C GLY A 31 3.10 17.92 -7.31
N PHE A 32 4.29 18.52 -7.12
CA PHE A 32 4.58 19.90 -7.54
C PHE A 32 4.36 20.12 -9.04
N LEU A 33 4.71 19.12 -9.87
CA LEU A 33 4.50 19.18 -11.33
C LEU A 33 3.02 19.21 -11.72
N LEU A 34 2.12 18.62 -10.93
CA LEU A 34 0.68 18.73 -11.18
C LEU A 34 0.12 20.10 -10.74
N ALA A 35 0.79 20.76 -9.79
CA ALA A 35 0.39 22.07 -9.29
C ALA A 35 0.90 23.23 -10.17
N LEU A 36 2.01 23.04 -10.91
CA LEU A 36 2.62 24.07 -11.76
C LEU A 36 1.70 24.59 -12.88
N PRO A 37 1.03 23.74 -13.69
CA PRO A 37 0.11 24.21 -14.72
C PRO A 37 -1.02 25.05 -14.14
N ILE A 38 -1.53 24.67 -12.97
CA ILE A 38 -2.61 25.39 -12.28
C ILE A 38 -2.13 26.77 -11.83
N LEU A 39 -0.92 26.87 -11.26
CA LEU A 39 -0.34 28.15 -10.87
C LEU A 39 -0.11 29.06 -12.09
N LEU A 40 0.36 28.51 -13.21
CA LEU A 40 0.57 29.25 -14.46
C LEU A 40 -0.76 29.76 -15.04
N GLU A 41 -1.77 28.90 -15.10
CA GLU A 41 -3.11 29.25 -15.58
C GLU A 41 -3.72 30.38 -14.74
N PHE A 42 -3.72 30.26 -13.41
CA PHE A 42 -4.21 31.33 -12.54
C PHE A 42 -3.40 32.62 -12.64
N SER A 43 -2.09 32.52 -12.85
CA SER A 43 -1.21 33.70 -13.03
C SER A 43 -1.56 34.47 -14.30
N LEU A 44 -1.94 33.77 -15.37
CA LEU A 44 -2.40 34.37 -16.62
C LEU A 44 -3.79 34.99 -16.47
N ASP A 45 -4.71 34.33 -15.77
CA ASP A 45 -6.11 34.76 -15.66
C ASP A 45 -6.31 35.93 -14.68
N THR A 46 -5.59 35.96 -13.57
CA THR A 46 -5.89 36.85 -12.44
C THR A 46 -4.71 37.71 -11.95
N GLY A 47 -3.53 37.53 -12.54
CA GLY A 47 -2.28 38.19 -12.15
C GLY A 47 -1.48 37.44 -11.10
N PHE A 48 -0.14 37.58 -11.13
CA PHE A 48 0.80 36.75 -10.37
C PHE A 48 0.60 36.80 -8.84
N CYS A 49 0.44 37.98 -8.23
CA CYS A 49 0.28 38.08 -6.78
C CYS A 49 -0.99 37.41 -6.27
N LYS A 50 -2.10 37.55 -7.02
CA LYS A 50 -3.37 36.91 -6.68
C LYS A 50 -3.28 35.40 -6.86
N ALA A 51 -2.66 34.94 -7.95
CA ALA A 51 -2.40 33.51 -8.18
C ALA A 51 -1.52 32.89 -7.07
N LEU A 52 -0.53 33.62 -6.55
CA LEU A 52 0.32 33.15 -5.46
C LEU A 52 -0.46 33.04 -4.14
N ALA A 53 -1.35 34.00 -3.84
CA ALA A 53 -2.25 33.91 -2.69
C ALA A 53 -3.20 32.71 -2.79
N GLU A 54 -3.84 32.52 -3.95
CA GLU A 54 -4.72 31.38 -4.21
C GLU A 54 -3.96 30.05 -4.12
N PHE A 55 -2.72 30.00 -4.60
CA PHE A 55 -1.87 28.84 -4.47
C PHE A 55 -1.57 28.50 -3.01
N ILE A 56 -1.26 29.49 -2.16
CA ILE A 56 -1.08 29.28 -0.72
C ILE A 56 -2.36 28.73 -0.09
N ILE A 57 -3.52 29.30 -0.42
CA ILE A 57 -4.81 28.81 0.07
C ILE A 57 -5.02 27.35 -0.37
N MET A 58 -4.78 27.03 -1.63
CA MET A 58 -4.87 25.67 -2.15
C MET A 58 -3.94 24.69 -1.39
N GLN A 59 -2.74 25.13 -0.97
CA GLN A 59 -1.87 24.29 -0.12
C GLN A 59 -2.42 24.07 1.29
N LEU A 60 -3.08 25.07 1.89
CA LEU A 60 -3.78 24.90 3.17
C LEU A 60 -4.91 23.86 3.07
N HIS A 61 -5.53 23.74 1.89
CA HIS A 61 -6.54 22.72 1.55
C HIS A 61 -5.92 21.37 1.18
N LEU A 62 -4.66 21.14 1.55
CA LEU A 62 -3.94 19.89 1.35
C LEU A 62 -3.80 19.48 -0.13
N ALA A 63 -3.74 20.45 -1.05
CA ALA A 63 -3.65 20.13 -2.48
C ALA A 63 -2.39 19.33 -2.85
N THR A 64 -1.24 19.55 -2.19
CA THR A 64 -0.05 18.70 -2.38
C THR A 64 -0.35 17.23 -2.05
N VAL A 65 -1.11 16.96 -0.98
CA VAL A 65 -1.55 15.60 -0.61
C VAL A 65 -2.47 15.03 -1.70
N PHE A 66 -3.43 15.83 -2.17
CA PHE A 66 -4.36 15.45 -3.25
C PHE A 66 -3.63 15.13 -4.56
N PHE A 67 -2.72 15.98 -5.01
CA PHE A 67 -1.97 15.78 -6.26
C PHE A 67 -1.02 14.59 -6.17
N THR A 68 -0.35 14.42 -5.02
CA THR A 68 0.51 13.25 -4.77
C THR A 68 -0.29 11.95 -4.83
N PHE A 69 -1.49 11.94 -4.25
CA PHE A 69 -2.42 10.84 -4.36
C PHE A 69 -2.91 10.61 -5.79
N GLN A 70 -3.34 11.68 -6.49
CA GLN A 70 -3.80 11.60 -7.87
C GLN A 70 -2.72 11.06 -8.81
N LEU A 71 -1.45 11.46 -8.62
CA LEU A 71 -0.32 10.93 -9.38
C LEU A 71 -0.20 9.40 -9.23
N GLY A 72 -0.43 8.87 -8.01
CA GLY A 72 -0.44 7.43 -7.74
C GLY A 72 -1.48 6.67 -8.56
N THR A 73 -2.71 7.19 -8.65
CA THR A 73 -3.76 6.61 -9.50
C THR A 73 -3.33 6.55 -10.97
N ARG A 74 -2.82 7.67 -11.50
CA ARG A 74 -2.40 7.79 -12.91
C ARG A 74 -1.28 6.81 -13.22
N ILE A 75 -0.22 6.78 -12.41
CA ILE A 75 0.92 5.88 -12.61
C ILE A 75 0.48 4.41 -12.56
N HIS A 76 -0.38 4.03 -11.63
CA HIS A 76 -0.85 2.65 -11.52
C HIS A 76 -1.59 2.17 -12.78
N TYR A 77 -2.61 2.92 -13.22
CA TYR A 77 -3.44 2.50 -14.36
C TYR A 77 -2.72 2.67 -15.70
N TYR A 78 -1.86 3.69 -15.83
CA TYR A 78 -1.01 3.86 -16.99
C TYR A 78 -0.02 2.70 -17.12
N GLY A 79 0.67 2.33 -16.03
CA GLY A 79 1.58 1.17 -16.01
C GLY A 79 0.89 -0.15 -16.33
N ARG A 80 -0.33 -0.36 -15.80
CA ARG A 80 -1.15 -1.55 -16.11
C ARG A 80 -1.53 -1.61 -17.59
N THR A 81 -1.84 -0.47 -18.20
CA THR A 81 -2.18 -0.39 -19.63
C THR A 81 -0.96 -0.66 -20.50
N ILE A 82 0.20 -0.10 -20.17
CA ILE A 82 1.46 -0.35 -20.91
C ILE A 82 1.87 -1.82 -20.82
N LEU A 83 1.91 -2.38 -19.62
CA LEU A 83 2.44 -3.73 -19.42
C LEU A 83 1.49 -4.83 -19.90
N ARG A 84 0.19 -4.58 -19.87
CA ARG A 84 -0.82 -5.65 -19.99
C ARG A 84 -1.94 -5.37 -20.99
N GLY A 85 -1.97 -4.19 -21.62
CA GLY A 85 -3.07 -3.77 -22.50
C GLY A 85 -4.44 -3.69 -21.81
N ALA A 86 -4.47 -3.84 -20.48
CA ALA A 86 -5.71 -3.94 -19.70
C ALA A 86 -6.21 -2.54 -19.32
N ALA A 87 -7.04 -1.96 -20.19
CA ALA A 87 -7.70 -0.69 -19.96
C ALA A 87 -8.92 -0.87 -19.03
N ASN A 88 -8.70 -1.08 -17.73
CA ASN A 88 -9.77 -0.86 -16.77
C ASN A 88 -9.93 0.65 -16.56
N ARG A 89 -10.73 1.29 -17.42
CA ARG A 89 -11.32 2.59 -17.09
C ARG A 89 -12.37 2.36 -16.02
N ARG A 90 -11.94 2.20 -14.77
CA ARG A 90 -12.81 2.69 -13.69
C ARG A 90 -12.82 4.18 -13.91
N SER A 91 -13.97 4.72 -14.31
CA SER A 91 -14.18 6.16 -14.24
C SER A 91 -13.78 6.53 -12.82
N THR A 92 -12.74 7.35 -12.67
CA THR A 92 -12.70 8.28 -11.57
C THR A 92 -13.91 9.14 -11.83
N ALA A 93 -15.09 8.66 -11.41
CA ALA A 93 -16.33 9.38 -11.55
C ALA A 93 -16.10 10.58 -10.64
N LEU A 94 -15.59 11.62 -11.28
CA LEU A 94 -15.41 12.97 -10.81
C LEU A 94 -16.82 13.56 -10.70
N GLY A 95 -17.66 12.89 -9.92
CA GLY A 95 -18.73 13.53 -9.19
C GLY A 95 -18.16 13.68 -7.80
N PHE A 96 -17.48 14.80 -7.54
CA PHE A 96 -17.37 15.39 -6.20
C PHE A 96 -18.77 15.83 -5.72
N VAL A 97 -19.78 14.97 -5.90
CA VAL A 97 -21.00 15.02 -5.10
C VAL A 97 -20.54 14.43 -3.78
N ALA A 98 -20.56 15.27 -2.74
CA ALA A 98 -20.07 15.04 -1.40
C ALA A 98 -20.77 13.85 -0.71
N CYS A 99 -20.52 12.64 -1.19
CA CYS A 99 -21.09 11.41 -0.67
C CYS A 99 -19.99 10.62 0.03
N HIS A 100 -20.29 10.27 1.27
CA HIS A 100 -19.44 9.41 2.08
C HIS A 100 -19.23 8.06 1.39
N VAL A 101 -17.97 7.67 1.21
CA VAL A 101 -17.56 6.38 0.65
C VAL A 101 -17.21 5.43 1.78
N LYS A 102 -17.88 4.27 1.83
CA LYS A 102 -17.67 3.26 2.86
C LYS A 102 -16.27 2.65 2.82
N PHE A 103 -15.78 2.15 3.95
CA PHE A 103 -14.47 1.47 4.06
C PHE A 103 -14.25 0.34 3.03
N ALA A 104 -15.23 -0.56 2.83
CA ALA A 104 -15.10 -1.65 1.85
C ALA A 104 -14.97 -1.14 0.41
N GLN A 105 -15.74 -0.11 0.05
CA GLN A 105 -15.67 0.50 -1.28
C GLN A 105 -14.33 1.23 -1.47
N ASN A 106 -13.90 2.01 -0.48
CA ASN A 106 -12.62 2.72 -0.48
C ASN A 106 -11.43 1.75 -0.65
N TYR A 107 -11.43 0.65 0.12
CA TYR A 107 -10.42 -0.40 0.03
C TYR A 107 -10.34 -1.02 -1.37
N ARG A 108 -11.50 -1.34 -1.98
CA ARG A 108 -11.56 -1.91 -3.34
C ARG A 108 -11.04 -0.95 -4.41
N MET A 109 -11.23 0.35 -4.22
CA MET A 109 -10.73 1.38 -5.14
C MET A 109 -9.22 1.57 -5.05
N TYR A 110 -8.65 1.60 -3.84
CA TYR A 110 -7.28 2.09 -3.64
C TYR A 110 -6.26 1.07 -3.13
N SER A 111 -6.67 -0.15 -2.78
CA SER A 111 -5.76 -1.19 -2.28
C SER A 111 -4.55 -1.47 -3.18
N ARG A 112 -4.77 -1.76 -4.48
CA ARG A 112 -3.68 -2.10 -5.44
C ARG A 112 -2.91 -0.90 -5.96
N SER A 113 -3.57 0.25 -6.05
CA SER A 113 -2.98 1.46 -6.59
C SER A 113 -2.16 2.20 -5.54
N HIS A 114 -2.58 2.18 -4.27
CA HIS A 114 -2.01 2.98 -3.18
C HIS A 114 -1.63 2.13 -1.95
N PHE A 115 -2.59 1.49 -1.27
CA PHE A 115 -2.32 0.97 0.08
C PHE A 115 -1.21 -0.08 0.13
N VAL A 116 -1.25 -1.08 -0.74
CA VAL A 116 -0.22 -2.13 -0.82
C VAL A 116 1.14 -1.50 -1.12
N LYS A 117 1.22 -0.63 -2.14
CA LYS A 117 2.47 0.02 -2.54
C LYS A 117 3.03 0.93 -1.44
N SER A 118 2.16 1.63 -0.72
CA SER A 118 2.56 2.53 0.37
C SER A 118 3.13 1.77 1.53
N LEU A 119 2.56 0.60 1.86
CA LEU A 119 3.08 -0.27 2.91
C LEU A 119 4.38 -0.98 2.49
N GLU A 120 4.52 -1.35 1.22
CA GLU A 120 5.81 -1.81 0.67
C GLU A 120 6.89 -0.71 0.84
N LEU A 121 6.57 0.53 0.46
CA LEU A 121 7.48 1.67 0.63
C LEU A 121 7.77 2.00 2.09
N LEU A 122 6.75 1.96 2.97
CA LEU A 122 6.89 2.19 4.40
C LEU A 122 7.86 1.18 5.02
N LEU A 123 7.71 -0.11 4.67
CA LEU A 123 8.57 -1.17 5.16
C LEU A 123 10.02 -0.99 4.69
N LEU A 124 10.22 -0.62 3.43
CA LEU A 124 11.55 -0.27 2.91
C LEU A 124 12.15 0.94 3.63
N LEU A 125 11.35 1.97 3.87
CA LEU A 125 11.77 3.20 4.53
C LEU A 125 12.18 2.95 5.99
N VAL A 126 11.38 2.16 6.72
CA VAL A 126 11.69 1.74 8.09
C VAL A 126 12.99 0.93 8.13
N ALA A 127 13.16 -0.03 7.22
CA ALA A 127 14.39 -0.82 7.17
C ALA A 127 15.61 0.00 6.78
N TYR A 128 15.46 0.93 5.83
CA TYR A 128 16.53 1.84 5.44
C TYR A 128 16.91 2.79 6.58
N GLN A 129 15.95 3.26 7.38
CA GLN A 129 16.23 4.11 8.53
C GLN A 129 16.84 3.33 9.71
N ALA A 130 16.45 2.07 9.92
CA ALA A 130 16.94 1.25 11.02
C ALA A 130 18.34 0.65 10.75
N TYR A 131 18.65 0.30 9.49
CA TYR A 131 19.86 -0.46 9.13
C TYR A 131 20.75 0.22 8.08
N GLY A 132 20.37 1.39 7.57
CA GLY A 132 21.23 2.18 6.69
C GLY A 132 22.45 2.69 7.46
N SER A 133 23.66 2.57 6.90
CA SER A 133 24.89 2.95 7.60
C SER A 133 25.59 4.20 7.04
N SER A 134 25.26 4.65 5.81
CA SER A 134 26.19 5.51 5.06
C SER A 134 25.78 6.97 4.79
N TYR A 135 24.53 7.41 5.01
CA TYR A 135 24.11 8.77 4.55
C TYR A 135 23.21 9.58 5.50
N HIS A 136 23.06 9.20 6.77
CA HIS A 136 22.12 9.84 7.70
C HIS A 136 22.36 11.35 7.96
N SER A 137 23.57 11.88 7.72
CA SER A 137 23.90 13.27 8.04
C SER A 137 23.65 14.27 6.90
N SER A 138 23.45 13.83 5.66
CA SER A 138 23.26 14.71 4.50
C SER A 138 21.88 15.39 4.50
N SER A 139 21.82 16.66 4.06
CA SER A 139 20.56 17.38 3.84
C SER A 139 19.68 16.70 2.79
N LEU A 140 20.30 16.11 1.76
CA LEU A 140 19.62 15.35 0.72
C LEU A 140 18.94 14.11 1.29
N TYR A 141 19.62 13.36 2.15
CA TYR A 141 19.01 12.20 2.82
C TYR A 141 17.74 12.60 3.58
N ARG A 142 17.81 13.68 4.37
CA ARG A 142 16.64 14.19 5.12
C ARG A 142 15.49 14.57 4.19
N PHE A 143 15.79 15.24 3.08
CA PHE A 143 14.79 15.64 2.08
C PHE A 143 14.15 14.44 1.38
N LEU A 144 14.96 13.46 0.98
CA LEU A 144 14.46 12.22 0.37
C LEU A 144 13.58 11.43 1.34
N SER A 145 14.05 11.21 2.57
CA SER A 145 13.28 10.50 3.59
C SER A 145 11.96 11.20 3.87
N PHE A 146 11.97 12.53 4.02
CA PHE A 146 10.75 13.31 4.18
C PHE A 146 9.79 13.15 3.00
N SER A 147 10.30 13.22 1.77
CA SER A 147 9.47 13.10 0.56
C SER A 147 8.82 11.72 0.41
N ILE A 148 9.52 10.65 0.81
CA ILE A 148 8.95 9.29 0.81
C ILE A 148 7.94 9.12 1.93
N TRP A 149 8.21 9.63 3.14
CA TRP A 149 7.22 9.66 4.22
C TRP A 149 5.94 10.40 3.80
N PHE A 150 6.09 11.57 3.19
CA PHE A 150 4.97 12.36 2.69
C PHE A 150 4.16 11.60 1.63
N LEU A 151 4.83 10.94 0.68
CA LEU A 151 4.18 10.08 -0.32
C LEU A 151 3.37 8.96 0.35
N VAL A 152 3.99 8.23 1.28
CA VAL A 152 3.35 7.11 2.00
C VAL A 152 2.09 7.58 2.74
N VAL A 153 2.20 8.67 3.50
CA VAL A 153 1.07 9.25 4.24
C VAL A 153 -0.03 9.71 3.28
N SER A 154 0.34 10.39 2.19
CA SER A 154 -0.62 10.86 1.20
C SER A 154 -1.37 9.71 0.53
N TRP A 155 -0.65 8.65 0.14
CA TRP A 155 -1.27 7.49 -0.51
C TRP A 155 -2.14 6.66 0.44
N LEU A 156 -1.79 6.56 1.71
CA LEU A 156 -2.59 5.84 2.71
C LEU A 156 -3.84 6.62 3.11
N TYR A 157 -3.73 7.93 3.34
CA TYR A 157 -4.76 8.68 4.07
C TYR A 157 -5.54 9.71 3.25
N ALA A 158 -5.08 10.12 2.07
CA ALA A 158 -5.87 11.02 1.21
C ALA A 158 -7.29 10.50 0.90
N PRO A 159 -7.52 9.20 0.63
CA PRO A 159 -8.88 8.68 0.41
C PRO A 159 -9.85 8.88 1.58
N PHE A 160 -9.35 9.12 2.78
CA PHE A 160 -10.15 9.30 4.00
C PHE A 160 -10.26 10.78 4.35
N ILE A 161 -9.15 11.52 4.24
CA ILE A 161 -9.11 12.98 4.44
C ILE A 161 -10.07 13.69 3.49
N PHE A 162 -10.12 13.29 2.21
CA PHE A 162 -11.02 13.89 1.22
C PHE A 162 -12.39 13.17 1.12
N ASN A 163 -12.73 12.31 2.09
CA ASN A 163 -14.02 11.62 2.15
C ASN A 163 -14.91 12.26 3.22
N PRO A 164 -16.05 12.88 2.86
CA PRO A 164 -16.93 13.52 3.84
C PRO A 164 -17.45 12.51 4.86
N LEU A 165 -17.66 12.95 6.11
CA LEU A 165 -18.12 12.13 7.24
C LEU A 165 -17.21 10.94 7.58
N CYS A 166 -15.98 10.91 7.07
CA CYS A 166 -15.06 9.78 7.30
C CYS A 166 -14.57 9.68 8.75
N PHE A 167 -14.65 10.75 9.53
CA PHE A 167 -14.31 10.77 10.95
C PHE A 167 -15.55 10.80 11.87
N GLU A 168 -16.74 10.57 11.32
CA GLU A 168 -17.98 10.48 12.10
C GLU A 168 -18.07 9.10 12.75
N TRP A 169 -18.16 9.04 14.09
CA TRP A 169 -18.08 7.78 14.83
C TRP A 169 -19.17 6.78 14.42
N GLN A 170 -20.41 7.25 14.27
CA GLN A 170 -21.53 6.38 13.89
C GLN A 170 -21.29 5.75 12.51
N LYS A 171 -20.78 6.52 11.54
CA LYS A 171 -20.47 6.03 10.20
C LYS A 171 -19.33 5.01 10.21
N ILE A 172 -18.30 5.24 11.02
CA ILE A 172 -17.17 4.32 11.15
C ILE A 172 -17.62 2.95 11.69
N VAL A 173 -18.53 2.91 12.66
CA VAL A 173 -19.02 1.64 13.21
C VAL A 173 -19.77 0.84 12.13
N ASP A 174 -20.61 1.51 11.33
CA ASP A 174 -21.32 0.91 10.20
C ASP A 174 -20.34 0.41 9.14
N ASP A 175 -19.39 1.25 8.74
CA ASP A 175 -18.36 0.96 7.74
C ASP A 175 -17.43 -0.19 8.14
N TRP A 176 -17.04 -0.23 9.42
CA TRP A 176 -16.23 -1.30 9.98
C TRP A 176 -16.98 -2.63 9.95
N THR A 177 -18.28 -2.60 10.23
CA THR A 177 -19.13 -3.79 10.18
C THR A 177 -19.32 -4.27 8.74
N ASP A 178 -19.59 -3.36 7.81
CA ASP A 178 -19.66 -3.62 6.36
C ASP A 178 -18.36 -4.24 5.83
N TRP A 179 -17.20 -3.66 6.16
CA TRP A 179 -15.90 -4.18 5.75
C TRP A 179 -15.60 -5.56 6.32
N ARG A 180 -15.90 -5.80 7.60
CA ARG A 180 -15.71 -7.12 8.22
C ARG A 180 -16.61 -8.18 7.58
N MET A 181 -17.85 -7.85 7.26
CA MET A 181 -18.75 -8.75 6.53
C MET A 181 -18.21 -9.05 5.13
N TRP A 182 -17.80 -8.02 4.37
CA TRP A 182 -17.22 -8.18 3.04
C TRP A 182 -15.95 -9.06 3.03
N MET A 183 -15.06 -8.88 4.01
CA MET A 183 -13.85 -9.71 4.18
C MET A 183 -14.17 -11.17 4.55
N GLY A 184 -15.25 -11.40 5.29
CA GLY A 184 -15.67 -12.71 5.74
C GLY A 184 -16.47 -13.53 4.71
N ASN A 185 -17.22 -12.85 3.85
CA ASN A 185 -18.07 -13.49 2.85
C ASN A 185 -17.22 -14.25 1.80
N ARG A 186 -17.55 -15.53 1.57
CA ARG A 186 -16.93 -16.35 0.53
C ARG A 186 -17.64 -16.16 -0.80
N GLU A 187 -17.04 -16.70 -1.85
CA GLU A 187 -17.69 -16.77 -3.17
C GLU A 187 -18.92 -17.69 -3.10
N GLU A 188 -20.11 -17.10 -3.25
CA GLU A 188 -21.34 -17.81 -3.55
C GLU A 188 -21.79 -17.46 -4.98
N CYS A 189 -22.49 -18.39 -5.63
CA CYS A 189 -22.92 -18.23 -7.01
C CYS A 189 -23.74 -16.95 -7.20
N GLY A 190 -23.31 -16.08 -8.12
CA GLY A 190 -24.00 -14.82 -8.46
C GLY A 190 -23.62 -13.61 -7.60
N MET A 191 -22.72 -13.74 -6.61
CA MET A 191 -22.24 -12.61 -5.83
C MET A 191 -21.38 -11.65 -6.66
N SER A 192 -21.52 -10.34 -6.39
CA SER A 192 -20.66 -9.32 -6.96
C SER A 192 -19.42 -9.08 -6.09
N GLY A 193 -18.38 -8.44 -6.67
CA GLY A 193 -17.18 -8.05 -5.91
C GLY A 193 -17.46 -7.05 -4.77
N ASP A 194 -18.64 -6.44 -4.76
CA ASP A 194 -19.11 -5.54 -3.71
C ASP A 194 -19.54 -6.30 -2.45
N GLN A 195 -19.90 -7.58 -2.59
CA GLN A 195 -20.44 -8.40 -1.51
C GLN A 195 -19.40 -9.34 -0.89
N SER A 196 -18.38 -9.75 -1.66
CA SER A 196 -17.33 -10.66 -1.20
C SER A 196 -15.93 -10.19 -1.62
N TRP A 197 -15.01 -10.20 -0.65
CA TRP A 197 -13.59 -9.97 -0.90
C TRP A 197 -13.00 -10.98 -1.90
N GLU A 198 -13.44 -12.24 -1.84
CA GLU A 198 -12.88 -13.29 -2.69
C GLU A 198 -13.21 -13.08 -4.17
N VAL A 199 -14.47 -12.73 -4.46
CA VAL A 199 -14.92 -12.39 -5.81
C VAL A 199 -14.16 -11.16 -6.30
N TRP A 200 -14.09 -10.10 -5.48
CA TRP A 200 -13.34 -8.89 -5.84
C TRP A 200 -11.86 -9.18 -6.12
N TRP A 201 -11.19 -9.96 -5.27
CA TRP A 201 -9.77 -10.31 -5.40
C TRP A 201 -9.51 -11.05 -6.72
N LYS A 202 -10.38 -12.01 -7.07
CA LYS A 202 -10.33 -12.77 -8.33
C LYS A 202 -10.54 -11.85 -9.54
N THR A 203 -11.56 -10.99 -9.51
CA THR A 203 -11.84 -10.02 -10.58
C THR A 203 -10.70 -9.02 -10.76
N GLU A 204 -10.14 -8.50 -9.66
CA GLU A 204 -9.05 -7.53 -9.72
C GLU A 204 -7.81 -8.12 -10.40
N GLN A 205 -7.56 -9.42 -10.22
CA GLN A 205 -6.40 -10.14 -10.77
C GLN A 205 -6.64 -10.84 -12.11
N GLU A 206 -7.87 -10.82 -12.62
CA GLU A 206 -8.21 -11.54 -13.85
C GLU A 206 -7.29 -11.18 -15.02
N HIS A 207 -6.89 -9.91 -15.10
CA HIS A 207 -5.95 -9.42 -16.09
C HIS A 207 -4.57 -10.09 -16.05
N ILE A 208 -4.06 -10.50 -14.87
CA ILE A 208 -2.78 -11.22 -14.73
C ILE A 208 -2.88 -12.63 -15.31
N GLY A 209 -4.07 -13.25 -15.25
CA GLY A 209 -4.30 -14.55 -15.86
C GLY A 209 -4.35 -14.51 -17.39
N LYS A 210 -4.57 -13.33 -17.98
CA LYS A 210 -4.75 -13.12 -19.43
C LYS A 210 -3.53 -12.45 -20.10
N THR A 211 -2.46 -12.18 -19.37
CA THR A 211 -1.27 -11.51 -19.90
C THR A 211 -0.36 -12.43 -20.71
N SER A 212 0.50 -11.83 -21.54
CA SER A 212 1.54 -12.53 -22.28
C SER A 212 2.57 -13.17 -21.34
N ILE A 213 3.21 -14.23 -21.81
CA ILE A 213 4.26 -14.95 -21.06
C ILE A 213 5.39 -13.99 -20.64
N HIS A 214 5.75 -13.03 -21.49
CA HIS A 214 6.77 -12.02 -21.19
C HIS A 214 6.38 -11.12 -20.03
N ALA A 215 5.12 -10.64 -19.98
CA ALA A 215 4.64 -9.83 -18.87
C ALA A 215 4.61 -10.63 -17.56
N SER A 216 4.15 -11.89 -17.60
CA SER A 216 4.18 -12.77 -16.44
C SER A 216 5.61 -13.09 -15.96
N LEU A 217 6.57 -13.23 -16.88
CA LEU A 217 7.98 -13.40 -16.54
C LEU A 217 8.55 -12.12 -15.88
N LEU A 218 8.20 -10.94 -16.38
CA LEU A 218 8.60 -9.67 -15.75
C LEU A 218 8.01 -9.55 -14.35
N ASP A 219 6.74 -9.91 -14.15
CA ASP A 219 6.11 -9.93 -12.81
C ASP A 219 6.83 -10.90 -11.87
N LEU A 220 7.25 -12.07 -12.37
CA LEU A 220 8.02 -13.04 -11.59
C LEU A 220 9.40 -12.48 -11.20
N ILE A 221 10.13 -11.91 -12.17
CA ILE A 221 11.44 -11.27 -11.94
C ILE A 221 11.32 -10.15 -10.90
N LEU A 222 10.31 -9.29 -11.04
CA LEU A 222 10.05 -8.20 -10.12
C LEU A 222 9.65 -8.68 -8.73
N SER A 223 9.06 -9.87 -8.60
CA SER A 223 8.70 -10.47 -7.31
C SER A 223 9.90 -11.01 -6.54
N PHE A 224 10.97 -11.42 -7.23
CA PHE A 224 12.21 -11.88 -6.59
C PHE A 224 12.93 -10.76 -5.81
N ARG A 225 12.60 -9.49 -6.03
CA ARG A 225 13.12 -8.37 -5.23
C ARG A 225 12.89 -8.56 -3.73
N PHE A 226 11.77 -9.17 -3.35
CA PHE A 226 11.42 -9.41 -1.95
C PHE A 226 12.31 -10.50 -1.31
N LEU A 227 12.83 -11.45 -2.10
CA LEU A 227 13.80 -12.42 -1.62
C LEU A 227 15.16 -11.78 -1.37
N ILE A 228 15.58 -10.88 -2.25
CA ILE A 228 16.81 -10.09 -2.06
C ILE A 228 16.70 -9.25 -0.78
N TYR A 229 15.54 -8.60 -0.59
CA TYR A 229 15.25 -7.85 0.62
C TYR A 229 15.29 -8.74 1.88
N GLN A 230 14.58 -9.88 1.87
CA GLN A 230 14.59 -10.81 2.99
C GLN A 230 16.01 -11.29 3.30
N PHE A 231 16.80 -11.65 2.29
CA PHE A 231 18.19 -12.05 2.46
C PHE A 231 19.02 -10.94 3.11
N GLY A 232 18.85 -9.68 2.67
CA GLY A 232 19.50 -8.52 3.26
C GLY A 232 19.16 -8.33 4.75
N ILE A 233 17.88 -8.41 5.10
CA ILE A 233 17.40 -8.22 6.49
C ILE A 233 17.84 -9.37 7.41
N VAL A 234 17.77 -10.61 6.95
CA VAL A 234 18.17 -11.79 7.74
C VAL A 234 19.66 -11.72 8.12
N ASN A 235 20.51 -11.11 7.30
CA ASN A 235 21.92 -10.92 7.62
C ASN A 235 22.17 -9.93 8.76
N TYR A 236 21.19 -9.10 9.14
CA TYR A 236 21.27 -8.24 10.32
C TYR A 236 20.93 -8.96 11.63
N LEU A 237 20.39 -10.19 11.58
CA LEU A 237 20.13 -10.99 12.77
C LEU A 237 21.43 -11.28 13.53
N ASN A 238 21.39 -11.20 14.85
CA ASN A 238 22.58 -11.45 15.69
C ASN A 238 23.13 -12.88 15.49
N ILE A 239 22.25 -13.85 15.21
CA ILE A 239 22.64 -15.24 14.92
C ILE A 239 23.51 -15.34 13.66
N ALA A 240 23.23 -14.51 12.65
CA ALA A 240 23.96 -14.51 11.39
C ALA A 240 25.37 -13.92 11.50
N ARG A 241 25.71 -13.27 12.63
CA ARG A 241 27.07 -12.70 12.85
C ARG A 241 28.13 -13.76 13.15
N THR A 242 27.73 -14.94 13.67
CA THR A 242 28.68 -15.95 14.19
C THR A 242 28.80 -17.19 13.30
N SER A 243 27.79 -17.52 12.49
CA SER A 243 27.79 -18.72 11.62
C SER A 243 27.13 -18.44 10.26
N ARG A 244 27.50 -19.22 9.23
CA ARG A 244 27.18 -19.01 7.80
C ARG A 244 25.74 -18.51 7.57
N SER A 245 25.63 -17.30 7.00
CA SER A 245 24.39 -16.57 6.67
C SER A 245 23.30 -17.40 5.97
N THR A 246 23.69 -18.38 5.14
CA THR A 246 22.76 -19.26 4.42
C THR A 246 21.93 -20.15 5.35
N LEU A 247 22.50 -20.64 6.46
CA LEU A 247 21.79 -21.55 7.36
C LEU A 247 20.67 -20.82 8.12
N VAL A 248 20.97 -19.62 8.63
CA VAL A 248 19.99 -18.76 9.32
C VAL A 248 18.85 -18.37 8.38
N TYR A 249 19.18 -18.08 7.11
CA TYR A 249 18.19 -17.84 6.08
C TYR A 249 17.27 -19.06 5.89
N VAL A 250 17.82 -20.27 5.70
CA VAL A 250 17.01 -21.49 5.57
C VAL A 250 16.16 -21.77 6.81
N LEU A 251 16.68 -21.57 8.02
CA LEU A 251 15.91 -21.71 9.26
C LEU A 251 14.73 -20.71 9.33
N SER A 252 14.90 -19.49 8.84
CA SER A 252 13.80 -18.50 8.78
C SER A 252 12.63 -19.01 7.92
N TRP A 253 12.90 -19.76 6.85
CA TRP A 253 11.86 -20.35 6.01
C TRP A 253 11.04 -21.42 6.71
N MET A 254 11.59 -22.13 7.71
CA MET A 254 10.83 -23.10 8.50
C MET A 254 9.70 -22.44 9.29
N ASN A 255 9.95 -21.23 9.81
CA ASN A 255 8.96 -20.44 10.53
C ASN A 255 7.84 -19.95 9.59
N MET A 256 8.21 -19.49 8.39
CA MET A 256 7.25 -19.13 7.34
C MET A 256 6.40 -20.34 6.91
N LEU A 257 7.00 -21.51 6.71
CA LEU A 257 6.27 -22.74 6.37
C LEU A 257 5.28 -23.15 7.47
N SER A 258 5.65 -22.99 8.74
CA SER A 258 4.76 -23.25 9.88
C SER A 258 3.54 -22.33 9.86
N PHE A 259 3.74 -21.03 9.57
CA PHE A 259 2.65 -20.07 9.41
C PHE A 259 1.72 -20.45 8.24
N LEU A 260 2.29 -20.81 7.08
CA LEU A 260 1.50 -21.26 5.92
C LEU A 260 0.72 -22.55 6.22
N ALA A 261 1.26 -23.45 7.04
CA ALA A 261 0.56 -24.66 7.48
C ALA A 261 -0.68 -24.33 8.33
N VAL A 262 -0.60 -23.34 9.23
CA VAL A 262 -1.76 -22.86 10.01
C VAL A 262 -2.85 -22.32 9.07
N LEU A 263 -2.48 -21.46 8.12
CA LEU A 263 -3.43 -20.94 7.12
C LEU A 263 -4.04 -22.06 6.27
N LYS A 264 -3.24 -23.08 5.93
CA LYS A 264 -3.73 -24.24 5.17
C LYS A 264 -4.79 -25.02 5.93
N VAL A 265 -4.57 -25.27 7.23
CA VAL A 265 -5.56 -25.94 8.07
C VAL A 265 -6.84 -25.12 8.22
N ASP A 266 -6.72 -23.79 8.30
CA ASP A 266 -7.90 -22.90 8.31
C ASP A 266 -8.69 -22.96 6.99
N SER A 267 -7.99 -22.92 5.86
CA SER A 267 -8.58 -23.08 4.51
C SER A 267 -9.38 -24.37 4.38
N ILE A 268 -8.75 -25.51 4.71
CA ILE A 268 -9.36 -26.85 4.61
C ILE A 268 -10.55 -26.98 5.56
N GLY A 269 -10.40 -26.50 6.81
CA GLY A 269 -11.45 -26.61 7.83
C GLY A 269 -12.70 -25.80 7.50
N LYS A 270 -12.58 -24.69 6.75
CA LYS A 270 -13.72 -23.85 6.35
C LYS A 270 -14.43 -24.36 5.08
N GLN A 271 -13.71 -24.97 4.14
CA GLN A 271 -14.26 -25.38 2.84
C GLN A 271 -14.96 -26.74 2.86
N ARG A 272 -14.56 -27.65 3.75
CA ARG A 272 -14.77 -29.08 3.49
C ARG A 272 -15.84 -29.77 4.35
N PHE A 273 -16.24 -29.30 5.54
CA PHE A 273 -17.12 -30.11 6.41
C PHE A 273 -18.06 -29.36 7.39
N GLY A 274 -19.21 -30.01 7.64
CA GLY A 274 -20.28 -29.57 8.54
C GLY A 274 -19.95 -29.60 10.04
N THR A 275 -20.93 -29.18 10.84
CA THR A 275 -20.85 -28.81 12.26
C THR A 275 -20.13 -29.80 13.19
N ASN A 276 -20.09 -31.09 12.87
CA ASN A 276 -19.54 -32.15 13.75
C ASN A 276 -18.01 -32.25 13.82
N GLN A 277 -17.26 -31.77 12.81
CA GLN A 277 -15.78 -31.89 12.83
C GLN A 277 -15.05 -30.63 13.32
N LYS A 278 -15.77 -29.56 13.70
CA LYS A 278 -15.21 -28.27 14.10
C LYS A 278 -14.22 -28.36 15.29
N LEU A 279 -14.48 -29.29 16.22
CA LEU A 279 -13.63 -29.50 17.39
C LEU A 279 -12.23 -30.03 17.00
N LEU A 280 -12.16 -31.03 16.13
CA LEU A 280 -10.90 -31.64 15.68
C LEU A 280 -10.01 -30.63 14.94
N PHE A 281 -10.60 -29.74 14.13
CA PHE A 281 -9.85 -28.66 13.49
C PHE A 281 -9.36 -27.60 14.48
N ARG A 282 -10.15 -27.29 15.52
CA ARG A 282 -9.71 -26.38 16.59
C ARG A 282 -8.55 -26.99 17.37
N PHE A 283 -8.58 -28.30 17.64
CA PHE A 283 -7.46 -29.04 18.22
C PHE A 283 -6.23 -29.06 17.29
N LEU A 284 -6.40 -29.34 15.99
CA LEU A 284 -5.30 -29.34 15.03
C LEU A 284 -4.64 -27.96 14.93
N LYS A 285 -5.43 -26.88 14.92
CA LYS A 285 -4.92 -25.50 14.98
C LYS A 285 -4.15 -25.25 16.27
N ALA A 286 -4.66 -25.70 17.41
CA ALA A 286 -3.99 -25.57 18.70
C ALA A 286 -2.66 -26.34 18.73
N ILE A 287 -2.61 -27.55 18.16
CA ILE A 287 -1.38 -28.36 18.06
C ILE A 287 -0.33 -27.65 17.19
N ILE A 288 -0.73 -27.16 16.01
CA ILE A 288 0.20 -26.45 15.12
C ILE A 288 0.69 -25.15 15.77
N PHE A 289 -0.20 -24.41 16.44
CA PHE A 289 0.17 -23.20 17.18
C PHE A 289 1.11 -23.51 18.35
N LEU A 290 0.85 -24.56 19.13
CA LEU A 290 1.72 -24.96 20.22
C LEU A 290 3.09 -25.42 19.68
N GLY A 291 3.09 -26.14 18.55
CA GLY A 291 4.30 -26.53 17.84
C GLY A 291 5.11 -25.33 17.34
N SER A 292 4.46 -24.29 16.80
CA SER A 292 5.16 -23.08 16.36
C SER A 292 5.70 -22.27 17.55
N VAL A 293 4.98 -22.19 18.67
CA VAL A 293 5.47 -21.56 19.90
C VAL A 293 6.66 -22.34 20.49
N LEU A 294 6.60 -23.67 20.47
CA LEU A 294 7.70 -24.52 20.93
C LEU A 294 8.94 -24.33 20.04
N MET A 295 8.77 -24.34 18.71
CA MET A 295 9.85 -24.06 17.76
C MET A 295 10.47 -22.68 17.99
N MET A 296 9.65 -21.64 18.21
CA MET A 296 10.13 -20.30 18.56
C MET A 296 10.91 -20.29 19.88
N SER A 297 10.43 -21.00 20.89
CA SER A 297 11.09 -21.08 22.20
C SER A 297 12.45 -21.78 22.10
N ILE A 298 12.53 -22.86 21.31
CA ILE A 298 13.79 -23.57 21.01
C ILE A 298 14.76 -22.64 20.29
N LEU A 299 14.30 -21.90 19.27
CA LEU A 299 15.15 -20.91 18.58
C LEU A 299 15.64 -19.82 19.54
N PHE A 300 14.84 -19.40 20.51
CA PHE A 300 15.25 -18.40 21.51
C PHE A 300 16.36 -18.91 22.42
N ILE A 301 16.24 -20.15 22.89
CA ILE A 301 17.21 -20.79 23.81
C ILE A 301 18.49 -21.19 23.07
N VAL A 302 18.37 -21.85 21.92
CA VAL A 302 19.52 -22.41 21.19
C VAL A 302 20.28 -21.32 20.45
N ALA A 303 19.58 -20.34 19.90
CA ALA A 303 20.18 -19.30 19.07
C ALA A 303 20.35 -17.95 19.78
N ASN A 304 20.01 -17.85 21.07
CA ASN A 304 20.11 -16.61 21.87
C ASN A 304 19.45 -15.41 21.15
N LEU A 305 18.24 -15.61 20.64
CA LEU A 305 17.49 -14.54 19.96
C LEU A 305 17.23 -13.38 20.93
N THR A 306 17.43 -12.16 20.45
CA THR A 306 17.03 -10.95 21.17
C THR A 306 15.65 -10.48 20.71
N ILE A 307 15.04 -9.58 21.49
CA ILE A 307 13.79 -8.91 21.07
C ILE A 307 13.99 -8.15 19.74
N SER A 308 15.18 -7.58 19.51
CA SER A 308 15.53 -6.94 18.23
C SER A 308 15.46 -7.92 17.05
N ASP A 309 15.86 -9.17 17.26
CA ASP A 309 15.82 -10.21 16.22
C ASP A 309 14.37 -10.58 15.84
N VAL A 310 13.42 -10.45 16.76
CA VAL A 310 11.98 -10.60 16.46
C VAL A 310 11.51 -9.50 15.53
N PHE A 311 11.87 -8.23 15.78
CA PHE A 311 11.53 -7.11 14.89
C PHE A 311 12.17 -7.26 13.50
N ILE A 312 13.45 -7.67 13.43
CA ILE A 312 14.14 -7.99 12.16
C ILE A 312 13.39 -9.09 11.41
N SER A 313 12.95 -10.13 12.11
CA SER A 313 12.23 -11.25 11.52
C SER A 313 10.87 -10.82 10.95
N ILE A 314 10.12 -9.96 11.64
CA ILE A 314 8.86 -9.40 11.13
C ILE A 314 9.11 -8.60 9.84
N LEU A 315 10.14 -7.74 9.84
CA LEU A 315 10.53 -6.97 8.66
C LEU A 315 10.90 -7.88 7.48
N GLY A 316 11.53 -9.02 7.73
CA GLY A 316 11.86 -10.02 6.71
C GLY A 316 10.65 -10.82 6.20
N PHE A 317 9.78 -11.30 7.10
CA PHE A 317 8.70 -12.22 6.75
C PHE A 317 7.53 -11.57 6.02
N ILE A 318 7.21 -10.31 6.33
CA ILE A 318 6.10 -9.61 5.65
C ILE A 318 6.36 -9.55 4.12
N PRO A 319 7.54 -9.11 3.63
CA PRO A 319 7.96 -9.20 2.23
C PRO A 319 7.95 -10.61 1.65
N THR A 320 8.36 -11.62 2.42
CA THR A 320 8.36 -13.01 1.96
C THR A 320 6.94 -13.48 1.61
N GLY A 321 5.94 -13.18 2.42
CA GLY A 321 4.56 -13.55 2.08
C GLY A 321 4.00 -12.76 0.90
N TRP A 322 4.38 -11.48 0.73
CA TRP A 322 4.10 -10.75 -0.52
C TRP A 322 4.72 -11.43 -1.73
N CYS A 323 5.97 -11.89 -1.62
CA CYS A 323 6.65 -12.65 -2.68
C CYS A 323 5.85 -13.90 -3.07
N ILE A 324 5.41 -14.69 -2.08
CA ILE A 324 4.61 -15.90 -2.32
C ILE A 324 3.29 -15.57 -3.01
N ILE A 325 2.60 -14.51 -2.59
CA ILE A 325 1.34 -14.07 -3.22
C ILE A 325 1.59 -13.68 -4.68
N LEU A 326 2.61 -12.86 -4.96
CA LEU A 326 2.88 -12.36 -6.30
C LEU A 326 3.35 -13.47 -7.26
N ILE A 327 4.21 -14.38 -6.80
CA ILE A 327 4.59 -15.59 -7.55
C ILE A 327 3.34 -16.44 -7.81
N GLY A 328 2.49 -16.61 -6.80
CA GLY A 328 1.23 -17.34 -6.92
C GLY A 328 0.29 -16.74 -7.98
N GLN A 329 0.22 -15.41 -8.06
CA GLN A 329 -0.56 -14.67 -9.06
C GLN A 329 0.02 -14.80 -10.46
N ALA A 330 1.33 -14.64 -10.62
CA ALA A 330 2.03 -14.77 -11.90
C ALA A 330 1.90 -16.20 -12.46
N CYS A 331 1.93 -17.21 -11.59
CA CYS A 331 1.73 -18.63 -11.94
C CYS A 331 0.26 -19.09 -11.86
N SER A 332 -0.70 -18.16 -11.75
CA SER A 332 -2.11 -18.51 -11.55
C SER A 332 -2.72 -19.45 -12.61
N PRO A 333 -2.36 -19.41 -13.92
CA PRO A 333 -2.93 -20.34 -14.91
C PRO A 333 -2.66 -21.81 -14.59
N PHE A 334 -1.52 -22.09 -13.93
CA PHE A 334 -1.12 -23.45 -13.54
C PHE A 334 -1.62 -23.79 -12.14
N LEU A 335 -1.47 -22.86 -11.19
CA LEU A 335 -1.77 -23.11 -9.78
C LEU A 335 -3.25 -23.23 -9.48
N LYS A 336 -4.14 -22.58 -10.24
CA LYS A 336 -5.60 -22.65 -10.05
C LYS A 336 -6.17 -24.08 -10.06
N LYS A 337 -5.49 -25.02 -10.73
CA LYS A 337 -5.89 -26.45 -10.78
C LYS A 337 -5.41 -27.25 -9.57
N THR A 338 -4.59 -26.65 -8.71
CA THR A 338 -3.93 -27.31 -7.59
C THR A 338 -4.52 -26.85 -6.26
N MET A 339 -4.36 -27.70 -5.23
CA MET A 339 -4.71 -27.34 -3.86
C MET A 339 -3.89 -26.17 -3.30
N LEU A 340 -2.81 -25.73 -3.97
CA LEU A 340 -1.99 -24.60 -3.51
C LEU A 340 -2.69 -23.26 -3.73
N TRP A 341 -3.59 -23.16 -4.71
CA TRP A 341 -4.32 -21.92 -5.01
C TRP A 341 -5.15 -21.44 -3.82
N ASP A 342 -5.88 -22.35 -3.16
CA ASP A 342 -6.67 -22.00 -1.98
C ASP A 342 -5.80 -21.45 -0.84
N THR A 343 -4.58 -21.98 -0.70
CA THR A 343 -3.61 -21.46 0.29
C THR A 343 -3.17 -20.04 -0.05
N ILE A 344 -2.92 -19.76 -1.33
CA ILE A 344 -2.54 -18.43 -1.80
C ILE A 344 -3.68 -17.43 -1.59
N VAL A 345 -4.93 -17.85 -1.85
CA VAL A 345 -6.12 -17.02 -1.62
C VAL A 345 -6.29 -16.69 -0.13
N GLU A 346 -6.15 -17.67 0.77
CA GLU A 346 -6.22 -17.38 2.22
C GLU A 346 -5.05 -16.53 2.72
N LEU A 347 -3.84 -16.75 2.22
CA LEU A 347 -2.69 -15.89 2.52
C LEU A 347 -2.94 -14.45 2.06
N ALA A 348 -3.44 -14.27 0.84
CA ALA A 348 -3.84 -12.97 0.32
C ALA A 348 -4.94 -12.31 1.18
N ARG A 349 -5.93 -13.08 1.65
CA ARG A 349 -6.98 -12.58 2.55
C ARG A 349 -6.40 -12.09 3.86
N ALA A 350 -5.48 -12.85 4.45
CA ALA A 350 -4.80 -12.45 5.67
C ALA A 350 -4.00 -11.16 5.48
N TYR A 351 -3.27 -11.03 4.37
CA TYR A 351 -2.55 -9.82 4.01
C TYR A 351 -3.48 -8.62 3.82
N ASP A 352 -4.53 -8.74 3.03
CA ASP A 352 -5.48 -7.65 2.82
C ASP A 352 -6.24 -7.28 4.12
N SER A 353 -6.53 -8.26 4.99
CA SER A 353 -7.10 -8.00 6.31
C SER A 353 -6.14 -7.18 7.18
N MET A 354 -4.86 -7.55 7.19
CA MET A 354 -3.82 -6.83 7.92
C MET A 354 -3.64 -5.41 7.38
N ILE A 355 -3.61 -5.23 6.05
CA ILE A 355 -3.53 -3.92 5.41
C ILE A 355 -4.74 -3.06 5.79
N GLY A 356 -5.95 -3.61 5.71
CA GLY A 356 -7.18 -2.91 6.13
C GLY A 356 -7.11 -2.47 7.60
N LEU A 357 -6.68 -3.34 8.50
CA LEU A 357 -6.49 -3.01 9.92
C LEU A 357 -5.49 -1.86 10.13
N ILE A 358 -4.33 -1.91 9.46
CA ILE A 358 -3.30 -0.88 9.55
C ILE A 358 -3.83 0.46 9.03
N VAL A 359 -4.57 0.46 7.91
CA VAL A 359 -5.09 1.67 7.28
C VAL A 359 -6.24 2.29 8.08
N PHE A 360 -7.18 1.47 8.58
CA PHE A 360 -8.37 1.98 9.27
C PHE A 360 -8.12 2.33 10.73
N SER A 361 -7.15 1.69 11.41
CA SER A 361 -6.89 1.93 12.84
C SER A 361 -6.62 3.41 13.17
N PRO A 362 -5.77 4.14 12.41
CA PRO A 362 -5.57 5.58 12.64
C PRO A 362 -6.85 6.40 12.40
N ILE A 363 -7.66 6.04 11.41
CA ILE A 363 -8.92 6.75 11.11
C ILE A 363 -9.92 6.56 12.25
N ILE A 364 -10.08 5.32 12.74
CA ILE A 364 -10.94 4.99 13.89
C ILE A 364 -10.45 5.72 15.15
N THR A 365 -9.14 5.78 15.36
CA THR A 365 -8.55 6.48 16.52
C THR A 365 -8.81 7.98 16.42
N LEU A 366 -8.61 8.59 15.25
CA LEU A 366 -8.85 10.00 15.02
C LEU A 366 -10.33 10.39 15.20
N ALA A 367 -11.25 9.52 14.80
CA ALA A 367 -12.68 9.76 14.95
C ALA A 367 -13.18 9.73 16.40
N TRP A 368 -12.41 9.19 17.33
CA TRP A 368 -12.73 9.30 18.75
C TRP A 368 -12.55 10.73 19.26
N PHE A 369 -11.73 11.54 18.60
CA PHE A 369 -11.57 12.94 18.99
C PHE A 369 -12.74 13.78 18.44
N PRO A 370 -13.47 14.52 19.29
CA PRO A 370 -14.74 15.15 18.92
C PRO A 370 -14.62 16.20 17.81
N TYR A 371 -13.48 16.89 17.72
CA TYR A 371 -13.31 18.02 16.80
C TYR A 371 -12.79 17.64 15.41
N VAL A 372 -12.38 16.39 15.19
CA VAL A 372 -11.71 16.02 13.93
C VAL A 372 -12.66 16.06 12.73
N SER A 373 -13.90 15.58 12.91
CA SER A 373 -14.94 15.59 11.87
C SER A 373 -15.32 17.03 11.46
N GLU A 374 -15.52 17.90 12.45
CA GLU A 374 -15.81 19.33 12.23
C GLU A 374 -14.65 20.03 11.54
N TRP A 375 -13.42 19.83 12.02
CA TRP A 375 -12.21 20.41 11.44
C TRP A 375 -12.03 19.99 9.99
N GLN A 376 -12.22 18.70 9.66
CA GLN A 376 -12.18 18.21 8.28
C GLN A 376 -13.21 18.94 7.41
N THR A 377 -14.44 19.06 7.92
CA THR A 377 -15.55 19.67 7.17
C THR A 377 -15.29 21.15 6.89
N HIS A 378 -14.83 21.90 7.88
CA HIS A 378 -14.47 23.31 7.69
C HIS A 378 -13.25 23.50 6.79
N LEU A 379 -12.23 22.65 6.96
CA LEU A 379 -11.01 22.77 6.16
C LEU A 379 -11.25 22.42 4.70
N LEU A 380 -12.05 21.39 4.39
CA LEU A 380 -12.09 20.83 3.03
C LEU A 380 -13.42 21.02 2.31
N PHE A 381 -14.51 21.27 3.04
CA PHE A 381 -15.87 21.23 2.50
C PHE A 381 -16.69 22.50 2.77
N ASP A 382 -16.10 23.56 3.35
CA ASP A 382 -16.83 24.81 3.65
C ASP A 382 -17.22 25.59 2.38
N PRO A 383 -18.52 25.77 2.09
CA PRO A 383 -19.00 26.51 0.93
C PRO A 383 -18.56 27.98 0.88
N ALA A 384 -18.28 28.61 2.04
CA ALA A 384 -17.81 30.00 2.09
C ALA A 384 -16.42 30.15 1.47
N LEU A 385 -15.62 29.08 1.52
CA LEU A 385 -14.27 29.06 0.98
C LEU A 385 -14.25 28.69 -0.52
N PHE A 386 -15.17 27.82 -0.95
CA PHE A 386 -15.43 27.56 -2.39
C PHE A 386 -16.05 28.73 -3.14
N ARG A 387 -16.67 29.70 -2.45
CA ARG A 387 -17.10 30.98 -3.04
C ARG A 387 -15.93 31.92 -3.33
N GLY A 388 -14.83 31.82 -2.59
CA GLY A 388 -13.58 32.56 -2.85
C GLY A 388 -12.80 31.99 -4.03
N LEU A 389 -12.71 30.65 -4.10
CA LEU A 389 -12.09 29.89 -5.20
C LEU A 389 -13.12 29.45 -6.26
N SER A 390 -13.76 30.43 -6.90
CA SER A 390 -14.24 30.36 -8.29
C SER A 390 -14.58 28.99 -8.90
N ILE A 391 -15.43 28.20 -8.23
CA ILE A 391 -16.14 27.09 -8.88
C ILE A 391 -17.13 27.63 -9.92
N SER A 392 -17.53 28.91 -9.80
CA SER A 392 -18.26 29.62 -10.86
C SER A 392 -17.45 29.75 -12.15
N MET A 393 -16.13 29.95 -12.12
CA MET A 393 -15.34 30.11 -13.35
C MET A 393 -15.11 28.79 -14.09
N ILE A 394 -14.93 27.67 -13.39
CA ILE A 394 -14.79 26.35 -14.05
C ILE A 394 -16.14 25.88 -14.61
N LEU A 395 -17.24 26.09 -13.88
CA LEU A 395 -18.59 25.79 -14.37
C LEU A 395 -19.04 26.75 -15.50
N GLU A 396 -18.72 28.05 -15.44
CA GLU A 396 -19.00 28.99 -16.53
C GLU A 396 -18.14 28.73 -17.77
N ARG A 397 -16.89 28.27 -17.61
CA ARG A 397 -16.01 27.92 -18.74
C ARG A 397 -16.48 26.63 -19.42
N GLN A 398 -17.01 25.67 -18.66
CA GLN A 398 -17.66 24.49 -19.21
C GLN A 398 -18.99 24.84 -19.90
N LYS A 399 -19.73 25.84 -19.39
CA LYS A 399 -20.97 26.34 -20.00
C LYS A 399 -20.72 27.14 -21.30
N ARG A 400 -19.64 27.92 -21.37
CA ARG A 400 -19.22 28.64 -22.59
C ARG A 400 -18.77 27.70 -23.70
N HIS A 401 -18.05 26.62 -23.39
CA HIS A 401 -17.66 25.61 -24.39
C HIS A 401 -18.82 24.78 -24.95
N ILE A 402 -19.96 24.73 -24.25
CA ILE A 402 -21.17 24.05 -24.71
C ILE A 402 -22.10 25.01 -25.48
N GLY A 403 -21.96 26.33 -25.29
CA GLY A 403 -22.75 27.35 -25.99
C GLY A 403 -22.24 27.76 -27.38
N ASP A 404 -21.07 27.28 -27.81
CA ASP A 404 -20.51 27.53 -29.15
C ASP A 404 -20.85 26.42 -30.18
N PHE A 405 -21.82 25.56 -29.86
CA PHE A 405 -22.37 24.52 -30.75
C PHE A 405 -23.90 24.58 -30.83
N ASP A 406 -24.47 25.77 -30.91
CA ASP A 406 -25.84 26.00 -31.42
C ASP A 406 -25.84 27.05 -32.53
#